data_AF-K2GQ28-F1
#
_entry.id   AF-K2GQ28-F1
#
_cell.length_a   1.000
_cell.length_b   1.000
_cell.length_c   1.000
_cell.angle_alpha   90.00
_cell.angle_beta   90.00
_cell.angle_gamma   90.00
#
_symmetry.space_group_name_H-M   'P 1'
#
loop_
_entity.id
_entity.type
_entity.pdbx_description
1 polymer ?
#
loop_
_entity_poly.entity_id
_entity_poly.type
_entity_poly.pdbx_seq_one_letter_code
_entity_poly.pdbx_strand_id
1 'polypeptide(L)'
;QESGQENEKPALAIPQVTGSSGKKKKGGKLSYLDQREYEQIEEKILEAEEEQERLQTLLEAPETVSDPARLHECWEELQEAQTTVAQLYDRWHDLEEKKNGE
;
A
#
# COMPACT_ATOMS: atom_id res chain seq x y z
N GLN A 1 39.66 26.41 10.23
CA GLN A 1 38.87 26.15 9.00
C GLN A 1 38.47 24.68 9.05
N GLU A 2 37.17 24.44 8.83
CA GLU A 2 36.44 23.20 8.45
C GLU A 2 37.06 21.83 8.77
N SER A 3 36.39 20.77 9.21
CA SER A 3 35.00 20.39 9.55
C SER A 3 35.21 18.95 10.08
N GLY A 4 34.67 18.49 11.21
CA GLY A 4 33.25 18.54 11.54
C GLY A 4 32.44 17.55 10.71
N GLN A 5 32.77 16.24 10.73
CA GLN A 5 31.82 15.20 10.32
C GLN A 5 32.08 13.87 11.03
N GLU A 6 31.80 13.86 12.34
CA GLU A 6 31.28 12.68 13.01
C GLU A 6 29.79 12.59 12.63
N ASN A 7 29.38 11.53 11.95
CA ASN A 7 27.96 11.25 11.77
C ASN A 7 27.69 9.74 11.85
N GLU A 8 28.00 9.17 13.00
CA GLU A 8 27.40 7.92 13.48
C GLU A 8 26.20 8.28 14.38
N LYS A 9 24.99 8.19 13.82
CA LYS A 9 23.72 8.11 14.56
C LYS A 9 22.65 7.47 13.66
N PRO A 10 21.68 6.73 14.21
CA PRO A 10 21.83 5.58 15.08
C PRO A 10 21.03 4.37 14.56
N ALA A 11 21.30 3.19 15.12
CA ALA A 11 20.39 2.06 15.07
C ALA A 11 19.05 2.46 15.74
N LEU A 12 18.03 2.80 14.95
CA LEU A 12 16.65 2.65 15.37
C LEU A 12 16.19 1.26 14.95
N ALA A 13 16.16 0.39 15.95
CA ALA A 13 15.35 -0.79 15.98
C ALA A 13 13.91 -0.44 15.56
N ILE A 14 13.51 -0.89 14.37
CA ILE A 14 12.10 -1.12 14.12
C ILE A 14 11.80 -2.46 14.80
N PRO A 15 10.92 -2.51 15.80
CA PRO A 15 10.55 -3.75 16.42
C PRO A 15 9.91 -4.63 15.34
N GLN A 16 10.49 -5.80 15.13
CA GLN A 16 9.81 -7.02 14.72
C GLN A 16 8.31 -6.91 15.04
N VAL A 17 7.48 -6.65 14.03
CA VAL A 17 6.05 -6.88 14.13
C VAL A 17 5.87 -8.39 14.13
N THR A 18 6.12 -8.99 15.29
CA THR A 18 5.67 -10.33 15.64
C THR A 18 4.15 -10.24 15.79
N GLY A 19 3.48 -10.27 14.64
CA GLY A 19 2.05 -10.51 14.49
C GLY A 19 1.75 -11.97 14.20
N SER A 20 2.58 -12.92 14.63
CA SER A 20 2.23 -14.34 14.66
C SER A 20 1.16 -14.57 15.73
N SER A 21 -0.08 -14.18 15.45
CA SER A 21 -1.24 -14.80 16.07
C SER A 21 -1.69 -15.96 15.20
N GLY A 22 -0.88 -17.02 15.19
CA GLY A 22 -1.33 -18.36 14.84
C GLY A 22 -2.35 -18.84 15.87
N LYS A 23 -3.58 -18.32 15.81
CA LYS A 23 -4.74 -18.95 16.41
C LYS A 23 -5.39 -19.77 15.31
N LYS A 24 -5.16 -21.08 15.34
CA LYS A 24 -6.03 -22.06 14.66
C LYS A 24 -7.47 -21.75 15.07
N LYS A 25 -8.25 -21.12 14.18
CA LYS A 25 -9.68 -20.91 14.38
C LYS A 25 -10.42 -21.91 13.53
N LYS A 26 -11.20 -22.73 14.22
CA LYS A 26 -12.20 -23.65 13.68
C LYS A 26 -13.00 -22.91 12.60
N GLY A 27 -13.17 -23.59 11.46
CA GLY A 27 -13.59 -23.01 10.20
C GLY A 27 -14.89 -22.21 10.24
N GLY A 28 -14.98 -21.33 9.23
CA GLY A 28 -16.25 -20.95 8.60
C GLY A 28 -16.70 -19.50 8.77
N LYS A 29 -15.95 -18.61 9.42
CA LYS A 29 -16.38 -17.19 9.51
C LYS A 29 -15.26 -16.19 9.78
N LEU A 30 -15.20 -15.14 8.98
CA LEU A 30 -14.41 -13.92 9.21
C LEU A 30 -14.63 -13.39 10.63
N SER A 31 -13.58 -12.87 11.26
CA SER A 31 -13.74 -12.12 12.51
C SER A 31 -14.43 -10.78 12.25
N TYR A 32 -15.01 -10.15 13.28
CA TYR A 32 -15.67 -8.84 13.15
C TYR A 32 -14.75 -7.78 12.52
N LEU A 33 -13.47 -7.80 12.88
CA LEU A 33 -12.46 -6.90 12.31
C LEU A 33 -12.19 -7.21 10.83
N ASP A 34 -12.04 -8.48 10.48
CA ASP A 34 -11.82 -8.91 9.10
C ASP A 34 -13.04 -8.60 8.22
N GLN A 35 -14.25 -8.71 8.78
CA GLN A 35 -15.49 -8.37 8.09
C GLN A 35 -15.61 -6.87 7.81
N ARG A 36 -15.30 -6.03 8.79
CA ARG A 36 -15.23 -4.57 8.59
C ARG A 36 -14.18 -4.18 7.56
N GLU A 37 -13.02 -4.83 7.58
CA GLU A 37 -11.98 -4.58 6.60
C GLU A 37 -12.41 -5.02 5.20
N TYR A 38 -13.04 -6.19 5.07
CA TYR A 38 -13.61 -6.67 3.81
C TYR A 38 -14.66 -5.70 3.23
N GLU A 39 -15.51 -5.11 4.07
CA GLU A 39 -16.47 -4.09 3.62
C GLU A 39 -15.80 -2.81 3.13
N GLN A 40 -14.64 -2.44 3.71
CA GLN A 40 -13.91 -1.22 3.36
C GLN A 40 -12.90 -1.42 2.24
N ILE A 41 -12.43 -2.65 2.02
CA ILE A 41 -11.34 -2.91 1.08
C ILE A 41 -11.79 -2.74 -0.37
N GLU A 42 -13.06 -3.05 -0.68
CA GLU A 42 -13.63 -2.79 -1.99
C GLU A 42 -13.66 -1.29 -2.31
N GLU A 43 -14.07 -0.45 -1.36
CA GLU A 43 -14.03 1.02 -1.49
C GLU A 43 -12.59 1.52 -1.68
N LYS A 44 -11.65 1.03 -0.86
CA LYS A 44 -10.23 1.41 -0.97
C LYS A 44 -9.59 1.00 -2.30
N ILE A 45 -9.97 -0.17 -2.84
CA ILE A 45 -9.50 -0.62 -4.15
C ILE A 45 -9.98 0.37 -5.20
N LEU A 46 -11.27 0.70 -5.21
CA LEU A 46 -11.84 1.67 -6.16
C LEU A 46 -11.15 3.04 -6.06
N GLU A 47 -10.96 3.56 -4.84
CA GLU A 47 -10.27 4.84 -4.62
C GLU A 47 -8.82 4.80 -5.14
N ALA A 48 -8.08 3.71 -4.89
CA ALA A 48 -6.71 3.55 -5.34
C ALA A 48 -6.62 3.35 -6.87
N GLU A 49 -7.59 2.68 -7.49
CA GLU A 49 -7.70 2.54 -8.94
C GLU A 49 -8.04 3.89 -9.60
N GLU A 50 -8.97 4.66 -9.04
CA GLU A 50 -9.29 6.02 -9.52
C GLU A 50 -8.07 6.94 -9.44
N GLU A 51 -7.29 6.86 -8.36
CA GLU A 51 -6.06 7.64 -8.22
C GLU A 51 -4.99 7.20 -9.22
N GLN A 52 -4.83 5.89 -9.43
CA GLN A 52 -3.95 5.35 -10.47
C GLN A 52 -4.35 5.86 -11.87
N GLU A 53 -5.64 5.89 -12.21
CA GLU A 53 -6.12 6.43 -13.49
C GLU A 53 -5.89 7.94 -13.60
N ARG A 54 -6.10 8.70 -12.52
CA ARG A 54 -5.77 10.13 -12.46
C ARG A 54 -4.30 10.39 -12.72
N LEU A 55 -3.42 9.66 -12.03
CA LEU A 55 -1.97 9.81 -12.16
C LEU A 55 -1.48 9.42 -13.55
N GLN A 56 -2.06 8.39 -14.18
CA GLN A 56 -1.79 8.07 -15.58
C GLN A 56 -2.17 9.21 -16.51
N THR A 57 -3.37 9.79 -16.33
CA THR A 57 -3.82 10.94 -17.13
C THR A 57 -2.91 12.15 -16.94
N LEU A 58 -2.46 12.42 -15.71
CA LEU A 58 -1.52 13.48 -15.40
C LEU A 58 -0.16 13.23 -16.03
N LEU A 59 0.32 11.99 -16.02
CA LEU A 59 1.60 11.60 -16.63
C LEU A 59 1.61 11.85 -18.15
N GLU A 60 0.47 11.67 -18.80
CA GLU A 60 0.28 11.94 -20.24
C GLU A 60 0.00 13.42 -20.56
N ALA A 61 -0.29 14.24 -19.55
CA ALA A 61 -0.60 15.64 -19.75
C ALA A 61 0.62 16.42 -20.28
N PRO A 62 0.45 17.31 -21.27
CA PRO A 62 1.56 18.04 -21.88
C PRO A 62 2.34 18.91 -20.88
N GLU A 63 1.69 19.39 -19.82
CA GLU A 63 2.32 20.14 -18.73
C GLU A 63 3.25 19.29 -17.86
N THR A 64 2.97 18.00 -17.73
CA THR A 64 3.79 17.03 -16.99
C THR A 64 4.91 16.50 -17.87
N VAL A 65 4.61 16.11 -19.11
CA VAL A 65 5.61 15.59 -20.06
C VAL A 65 6.68 16.64 -20.40
N SER A 66 6.33 17.92 -20.39
CA SER A 66 7.28 19.01 -20.65
C SER A 66 8.18 19.34 -19.45
N ASP A 67 7.86 18.85 -18.25
CA ASP A 67 8.63 19.09 -17.03
C ASP A 67 9.17 17.76 -16.46
N PRO A 68 10.47 17.47 -16.62
CA PRO A 68 11.03 16.17 -16.24
C PRO A 68 11.01 15.92 -14.72
N ALA A 69 10.95 16.96 -13.89
CA ALA A 69 10.83 16.78 -12.44
C ALA A 69 9.41 16.33 -12.09
N ARG A 70 8.39 17.03 -12.61
CA ARG A 70 6.98 16.64 -12.44
C ARG A 70 6.68 15.28 -13.01
N LEU A 71 7.22 14.95 -14.18
CA LEU A 71 7.05 13.63 -14.78
C LEU A 71 7.62 12.53 -13.89
N HIS A 72 8.77 12.77 -13.24
CA HIS A 72 9.34 11.82 -12.30
C HIS A 72 8.46 11.68 -11.05
N GLU A 73 8.03 12.79 -10.45
CA GLU A 73 7.14 12.80 -9.27
C GLU A 73 5.83 12.05 -9.55
N CYS A 74 5.12 12.40 -10.63
CA CYS A 74 3.88 11.71 -11.01
C CYS A 74 4.11 10.23 -11.31
N TRP A 75 5.27 9.86 -11.86
CA TRP A 75 5.61 8.46 -12.10
C TRP A 75 5.83 7.70 -10.80
N GLU A 76 6.52 8.28 -9.81
CA GLU A 76 6.70 7.68 -8.48
C GLU A 76 5.35 7.51 -7.77
N GLU A 77 4.50 8.54 -7.78
CA GLU A 77 3.14 8.47 -7.24
C GLU A 77 2.32 7.37 -7.92
N LEU A 78 2.43 7.24 -9.24
CA LEU A 78 1.73 6.19 -10.00
C LEU A 78 2.23 4.78 -9.63
N GLN A 79 3.52 4.61 -9.36
CA GLN A 79 4.05 3.32 -8.89
C GLN A 79 3.53 3.00 -7.48
N GLU A 80 3.44 3.99 -6.60
CA GLU A 80 2.89 3.83 -5.26
C GLU A 80 1.39 3.45 -5.30
N ALA A 81 0.61 4.13 -6.14
CA ALA A 81 -0.81 3.82 -6.35
C ALA A 81 -0.99 2.39 -6.85
N GLN A 82 -0.24 1.97 -7.89
CA GLN A 82 -0.27 0.58 -8.39
C GLN A 82 0.10 -0.44 -7.31
N THR A 83 1.14 -0.14 -6.52
CA THR A 83 1.59 -1.02 -5.43
C THR A 83 0.53 -1.10 -4.32
N THR A 84 -0.21 -0.03 -4.09
CA THR A 84 -1.32 0.02 -3.13
C THR A 84 -2.50 -0.82 -3.63
N VAL A 85 -2.91 -0.66 -4.89
CA VAL A 85 -3.95 -1.49 -5.53
C VAL A 85 -3.59 -2.97 -5.41
N ALA A 86 -2.37 -3.35 -5.75
CA ALA A 86 -1.91 -4.74 -5.65
C ALA A 86 -1.98 -5.29 -4.21
N GLN A 87 -1.53 -4.51 -3.21
CA GLN A 87 -1.61 -4.90 -1.80
C GLN A 87 -3.05 -5.03 -1.31
N LEU A 88 -3.95 -4.14 -1.76
CA LEU A 88 -5.36 -4.20 -1.40
C LEU A 88 -6.03 -5.44 -2.00
N TYR A 89 -5.71 -5.81 -3.24
CA TYR A 89 -6.19 -7.05 -3.85
C TYR A 89 -5.65 -8.30 -3.15
N ASP A 90 -4.35 -8.35 -2.81
CA ASP A 90 -3.77 -9.45 -2.03
C ASP A 90 -4.46 -9.62 -0.68
N ARG A 91 -4.69 -8.49 0.01
CA ARG A 91 -5.41 -8.49 1.29
C ARG A 91 -6.86 -8.90 1.13
N TRP A 92 -7.55 -8.46 0.07
CA TRP A 92 -8.92 -8.88 -0.23
C TRP A 92 -8.98 -10.39 -0.51
N HIS A 93 -8.00 -10.94 -1.23
CA HIS A 93 -7.89 -12.37 -1.48
C HIS A 93 -7.74 -13.17 -0.17
N ASP A 94 -6.83 -12.77 0.73
CA ASP A 94 -6.67 -13.40 2.05
C ASP A 94 -7.97 -13.34 2.88
N LEU A 95 -8.73 -12.25 2.76
CA LEU A 95 -10.04 -12.12 3.41
C LEU A 95 -11.10 -13.02 2.76
N GLU A 96 -11.12 -13.15 1.43
CA GLU A 96 -11.98 -14.09 0.71
C GLU A 96 -11.67 -15.55 1.10
N GLU A 97 -10.40 -15.95 1.18
CA GLU A 97 -10.02 -17.31 1.61
C GLU A 97 -10.49 -17.60 3.03
N LYS A 98 -10.31 -16.64 3.96
CA LYS A 98 -10.81 -16.73 5.34
C LYS A 98 -12.34 -16.80 5.43
N LYS A 99 -13.04 -16.13 4.51
CA LYS A 99 -14.51 -16.14 4.41
C LYS A 99 -15.01 -17.46 3.89
N ASN A 100 -14.35 -18.01 2.87
CA ASN A 100 -14.71 -19.26 2.23
C ASN A 100 -14.24 -20.49 3.04
N GLY A 101 -13.35 -20.28 4.01
CA GLY A 101 -12.89 -21.31 4.94
C GLY A 101 -11.86 -22.27 4.32
N GLU A 102 -11.14 -21.83 3.29
CA GLU A 102 -10.04 -22.53 2.64
C GLU A 102 -8.70 -22.25 3.34
#